data_AF-A0A1B9I396-F1
#
_entry.id   AF-A0A1B9I396-F1
#
_cell.length_a   1.000
_cell.length_b   1.000
_cell.length_c   1.000
_cell.angle_alpha   90.00
_cell.angle_beta   90.00
_cell.angle_gamma   90.00
#
_symmetry.space_group_name_H-M   'P 1'
#
loop_
_entity.id
_entity.type
_entity.pdbx_description
1 polymer ?
#
loop_
_entity_poly.entity_id
_entity_poly.type
_entity_poly.pdbx_seq_one_letter_code
_entity_poly.pdbx_strand_id
1 'polypeptide(L)'
;MTENIQHNPNFKIETYNIPPTDLIPNSGWPLIVYREYYNFEDEDLSIKFFDLLLKNEWQPKWIYQYGNSQRSHYHPTSHEVMLVLSGEAKIKFGSGDLTSNINESLKKGKFELGGIILNAKKGDIFLLPAGLSHKTFNTKPLNSFKLLTPNGTKTMTLESKKKLKEIKEINKEKGFIMMGGYPFNFLPGKFSVGGEGALEFSKVWSIPKPNFDPILGNSILGLNYLWKGNNAFPITNTKINNENENETLPKDKLDYLIPFPEINSWRADLVNIDSLEEKI
;
A
#
# COMPACT_ATOMS: atom_id res chain seq x y z
N MET A 1 8.40 -21.47 23.07
CA MET A 1 7.35 -20.73 23.81
C MET A 1 6.78 -19.71 22.84
N THR A 2 5.55 -19.91 22.37
CA THR A 2 4.88 -18.93 21.50
C THR A 2 4.39 -17.80 22.38
N GLU A 3 5.09 -16.65 22.37
CA GLU A 3 4.52 -15.43 22.92
C GLU A 3 3.21 -15.15 22.17
N ASN A 4 2.09 -15.21 22.89
CA ASN A 4 0.81 -14.78 22.37
C ASN A 4 0.94 -13.28 22.08
N ILE A 5 1.10 -12.92 20.80
CA ILE A 5 1.01 -11.53 20.36
C ILE A 5 -0.43 -11.08 20.66
N GLN A 6 -0.58 -10.39 21.78
CA GLN A 6 -1.86 -9.89 22.28
C GLN A 6 -2.28 -8.72 21.39
N HIS A 7 -3.03 -9.04 20.33
CA HIS A 7 -3.75 -8.09 19.51
C HIS A 7 -5.06 -7.71 20.22
N ASN A 8 -5.66 -6.60 19.81
CA ASN A 8 -6.98 -6.21 20.28
C ASN A 8 -8.00 -7.27 19.83
N PRO A 9 -8.73 -7.95 20.72
CA PRO A 9 -9.68 -9.00 20.33
C PRO A 9 -10.87 -8.47 19.51
N ASN A 10 -11.10 -7.16 19.53
CA ASN A 10 -12.20 -6.48 18.84
C ASN A 10 -11.76 -5.70 17.60
N PHE A 11 -10.55 -5.96 17.09
CA PHE A 11 -10.08 -5.34 15.86
C PHE A 11 -11.05 -5.62 14.70
N LYS A 12 -11.12 -4.69 13.75
CA LYS A 12 -11.98 -4.83 12.57
C LYS A 12 -11.14 -4.95 11.30
N ILE A 13 -11.67 -5.70 10.34
CA ILE A 13 -11.08 -5.82 9.01
C ILE A 13 -12.02 -5.12 8.03
N GLU A 14 -11.50 -4.15 7.30
CA GLU A 14 -12.21 -3.42 6.24
C GLU A 14 -11.53 -3.71 4.91
N THR A 15 -12.30 -3.79 3.82
CA THR A 15 -11.78 -3.96 2.46
C THR A 15 -12.31 -2.88 1.54
N TYR A 16 -11.44 -2.31 0.72
CA TYR A 16 -11.81 -1.27 -0.24
C TYR A 16 -11.32 -1.65 -1.64
N ASN A 17 -12.26 -1.91 -2.55
CA ASN A 17 -11.97 -2.06 -3.98
C ASN A 17 -11.86 -0.66 -4.60
N ILE A 18 -10.67 -0.34 -5.14
CA ILE A 18 -10.40 0.98 -5.71
C ILE A 18 -10.04 0.76 -7.19
N PRO A 19 -10.86 1.26 -8.13
CA PRO A 19 -10.62 1.03 -9.55
C PRO A 19 -9.38 1.78 -10.06
N PRO A 20 -8.75 1.31 -11.16
CA PRO A 20 -7.71 2.05 -11.86
C PRO A 20 -8.16 3.46 -12.26
N THR A 21 -7.24 4.40 -12.28
CA THR A 21 -7.42 5.75 -12.84
C THR A 21 -6.56 5.90 -14.11
N ASP A 22 -6.50 7.09 -14.69
CA ASP A 22 -5.72 7.31 -15.92
C ASP A 22 -4.22 7.18 -15.68
N LEU A 23 -3.74 7.67 -14.53
CA LEU A 23 -2.32 7.69 -14.17
C LEU A 23 -1.93 6.54 -13.23
N ILE A 24 -2.88 5.97 -12.48
CA ILE A 24 -2.58 4.99 -11.43
C ILE A 24 -3.23 3.64 -11.75
N PRO A 25 -2.46 2.54 -11.73
CA PRO A 25 -2.96 1.23 -12.08
C PRO A 25 -3.99 0.66 -11.11
N ASN A 26 -3.95 1.02 -9.81
CA ASN A 26 -4.77 0.46 -8.72
C ASN A 26 -5.17 -1.00 -8.97
N SER A 27 -4.28 -1.95 -8.64
CA SER A 27 -4.54 -3.36 -8.94
C SER A 27 -5.90 -3.82 -8.44
N GLY A 28 -6.49 -4.81 -9.13
CA GLY A 28 -7.80 -5.34 -8.78
C GLY A 28 -7.93 -6.01 -7.41
N TRP A 29 -6.84 -6.14 -6.64
CA TRP A 29 -6.90 -6.58 -5.25
C TRP A 29 -7.44 -5.45 -4.35
N PRO A 30 -8.26 -5.75 -3.33
CA PRO A 30 -8.70 -4.74 -2.39
C PRO A 30 -7.57 -4.24 -1.49
N LEU A 31 -7.60 -2.96 -1.13
CA LEU A 31 -6.93 -2.47 0.07
C LEU A 31 -7.55 -3.17 1.29
N ILE A 32 -6.72 -3.77 2.15
CA ILE A 32 -7.18 -4.34 3.42
C ILE A 32 -6.72 -3.41 4.55
N VAL A 33 -7.63 -3.09 5.47
CA VAL A 33 -7.34 -2.27 6.65
C VAL A 33 -7.69 -3.04 7.90
N TYR A 34 -6.69 -3.29 8.74
CA TYR A 34 -6.86 -3.83 10.09
C TYR A 34 -6.96 -2.67 11.07
N ARG A 35 -8.19 -2.33 11.46
CA ARG A 35 -8.46 -1.23 12.39
C ARG A 35 -8.14 -1.63 13.81
N GLU A 36 -7.35 -0.81 14.48
CA GLU A 36 -6.99 -0.97 15.89
C GLU A 36 -6.49 -2.39 16.20
N TYR A 37 -5.70 -2.99 15.30
CA TYR A 37 -5.19 -4.35 15.47
C TYR A 37 -4.36 -4.48 16.74
N TYR A 38 -3.54 -3.47 17.02
CA TYR A 38 -2.90 -3.32 18.33
C TYR A 38 -3.63 -2.29 19.19
N ASN A 39 -3.66 -2.54 20.50
CA ASN A 39 -4.22 -1.59 21.47
C ASN A 39 -3.40 -0.29 21.52
N PHE A 40 -4.08 0.84 21.76
CA PHE A 40 -3.43 2.15 21.89
C PHE A 40 -2.39 2.22 23.02
N GLU A 41 -2.57 1.44 24.07
CA GLU A 41 -1.69 1.37 25.24
C GLU A 41 -0.43 0.53 25.00
N ASP A 42 -0.36 -0.19 23.88
CA ASP A 42 0.79 -1.02 23.56
C ASP A 42 2.00 -0.14 23.25
N GLU A 43 3.07 -0.33 24.03
CA GLU A 43 4.29 0.46 23.95
C GLU A 43 5.36 -0.16 23.03
N ASP A 44 5.25 -1.46 22.72
CA ASP A 44 6.27 -2.21 21.97
C ASP A 44 5.82 -2.55 20.53
N LEU A 45 4.93 -1.73 19.96
CA LEU A 45 4.33 -1.93 18.64
C LEU A 45 5.35 -2.19 17.53
N SER A 46 6.41 -1.39 17.45
CA SER A 46 7.41 -1.51 16.39
C SER A 46 8.13 -2.85 16.44
N ILE A 47 8.42 -3.37 17.64
CA ILE A 47 9.09 -4.65 17.85
C ILE A 47 8.12 -5.80 17.56
N LYS A 48 6.90 -5.73 18.09
CA LYS A 48 5.85 -6.73 17.84
C LYS A 48 5.54 -6.86 16.35
N PHE A 49 5.44 -5.73 15.66
CA PHE A 49 5.19 -5.70 14.23
C PHE A 49 6.39 -6.20 13.43
N PHE A 50 7.62 -5.81 13.80
CA PHE A 50 8.85 -6.35 13.21
C PHE A 50 8.86 -7.88 13.26
N ASP A 51 8.62 -8.46 14.43
CA ASP A 51 8.62 -9.91 14.61
C ASP A 51 7.48 -10.60 13.86
N LEU A 52 6.30 -9.97 13.84
CA LEU A 52 5.14 -10.50 13.12
C LEU A 52 5.37 -10.55 11.60
N LEU A 53 5.96 -9.49 11.03
CA LEU A 53 6.31 -9.48 9.61
C LEU A 53 7.31 -10.58 9.27
N LEU A 54 8.40 -10.70 10.02
CA LEU A 54 9.41 -11.73 9.76
C LEU A 54 8.83 -13.14 9.88
N LYS A 55 7.96 -13.38 10.86
CA LYS A 55 7.27 -14.66 11.05
C LYS A 55 6.40 -15.02 9.84
N ASN A 56 5.80 -14.03 9.18
CA ASN A 56 4.89 -14.23 8.06
C ASN A 56 5.58 -14.04 6.69
N GLU A 57 6.91 -14.09 6.61
CA GLU A 57 7.67 -13.89 5.36
C GLU A 57 7.56 -12.48 4.75
N TRP A 58 7.47 -11.46 5.59
CA TRP A 58 7.55 -10.06 5.20
C TRP A 58 8.81 -9.42 5.80
N GLN A 59 9.47 -8.57 5.02
CA GLN A 59 10.65 -7.81 5.44
C GLN A 59 10.24 -6.45 5.98
N PRO A 60 10.41 -6.18 7.29
CA PRO A 60 10.41 -4.83 7.82
C PRO A 60 11.45 -3.98 7.10
N LYS A 61 11.03 -2.83 6.58
CA LYS A 61 11.87 -2.02 5.69
C LYS A 61 12.17 -0.66 6.28
N TRP A 62 11.15 0.08 6.69
CA TRP A 62 11.28 1.50 6.98
C TRP A 62 10.48 1.91 8.20
N ILE A 63 10.93 2.98 8.84
CA ILE A 63 10.19 3.75 9.84
C ILE A 63 10.36 5.22 9.48
N TYR A 64 9.25 5.91 9.25
CA TYR A 64 9.23 7.33 8.90
C TYR A 64 8.31 8.09 9.85
N GLN A 65 8.78 9.27 10.25
CA GLN A 65 7.91 10.34 10.71
C GLN A 65 7.49 11.16 9.49
N TYR A 66 6.19 11.39 9.32
CA TYR A 66 5.67 12.15 8.18
C TYR A 66 5.50 13.63 8.51
N GLY A 67 5.73 14.46 7.49
CA GLY A 67 5.40 15.87 7.50
C GLY A 67 3.92 16.15 7.20
N ASN A 68 3.60 17.37 6.76
CA ASN A 68 2.22 17.76 6.45
C ASN A 68 1.61 16.97 5.28
N SER A 69 2.41 16.63 4.27
CA SER A 69 1.96 15.94 3.05
C SER A 69 3.15 15.36 2.29
N GLN A 70 2.87 14.48 1.33
CA GLN A 70 3.80 13.92 0.35
C GLN A 70 3.14 13.77 -1.02
N ARG A 71 3.90 13.46 -2.06
CA ARG A 71 3.34 13.12 -3.36
C ARG A 71 2.68 11.74 -3.33
N SER A 72 1.58 11.61 -4.08
CA SER A 72 0.99 10.31 -4.39
C SER A 72 1.99 9.45 -5.15
N HIS A 73 2.20 8.22 -4.69
CA HIS A 73 3.09 7.26 -5.34
C HIS A 73 2.55 5.84 -5.16
N TYR A 74 3.02 4.91 -5.97
CA TYR A 74 2.72 3.49 -5.87
C TYR A 74 3.96 2.63 -6.09
N HIS A 75 3.87 1.37 -5.65
CA HIS A 75 4.88 0.34 -5.88
C HIS A 75 4.43 -0.58 -7.04
N PRO A 76 5.05 -0.51 -8.23
CA PRO A 76 4.64 -1.32 -9.38
C PRO A 76 5.00 -2.81 -9.23
N THR A 77 5.94 -3.14 -8.35
CA THR A 77 6.60 -4.46 -8.30
C THR A 77 6.49 -5.15 -6.94
N SER A 78 5.74 -4.57 -5.99
CA SER A 78 5.59 -5.12 -4.65
C SER A 78 4.28 -4.67 -4.00
N HIS A 79 3.68 -5.56 -3.22
CA HIS A 79 2.69 -5.20 -2.21
C HIS A 79 3.38 -4.54 -1.01
N GLU A 80 2.63 -3.77 -0.23
CA GLU A 80 3.17 -3.05 0.94
C GLU A 80 2.24 -3.21 2.14
N VAL A 81 2.84 -3.30 3.33
CA VAL A 81 2.10 -3.23 4.59
C VAL A 81 2.64 -2.08 5.42
N MET A 82 1.75 -1.30 6.04
CA MET A 82 2.08 -0.14 6.84
C MET A 82 1.31 -0.13 8.15
N LEU A 83 2.02 -0.09 9.29
CA LEU A 83 1.46 0.10 10.63
C LEU A 83 1.63 1.56 11.07
N VAL A 84 0.58 2.14 11.65
CA VAL A 84 0.68 3.42 12.37
C VAL A 84 1.18 3.20 13.79
N LEU A 85 2.39 3.71 14.08
CA LEU A 85 3.03 3.61 15.40
C LEU A 85 2.59 4.72 16.36
N SER A 86 2.32 5.93 15.85
CA SER A 86 1.91 7.08 16.64
C SER A 86 1.16 8.12 15.82
N GLY A 87 0.39 8.96 16.51
CA GLY A 87 -0.33 10.09 15.93
C GLY A 87 -1.54 9.69 15.08
N GLU A 88 -2.05 10.67 14.34
CA GLU A 88 -3.16 10.53 13.40
C GLU A 88 -2.83 11.22 12.08
N ALA A 89 -3.40 10.74 10.97
CA ALA A 89 -3.30 11.39 9.68
C ALA A 89 -4.50 11.03 8.79
N LYS A 90 -4.53 11.60 7.59
CA LYS A 90 -5.33 11.10 6.48
C LYS A 90 -4.43 10.44 5.45
N ILE A 91 -4.86 9.32 4.91
CA ILE A 91 -4.20 8.65 3.79
C ILE A 91 -5.15 8.64 2.60
N LYS A 92 -4.69 9.19 1.48
CA LYS A 92 -5.40 9.10 0.20
C LYS A 92 -4.90 7.85 -0.52
N PHE A 93 -5.81 7.05 -1.05
CA PHE A 93 -5.51 5.85 -1.82
C PHE A 93 -6.10 5.94 -3.22
N GLY A 94 -5.34 5.48 -4.22
CA GLY A 94 -5.76 5.30 -5.60
C GLY A 94 -6.08 6.58 -6.38
N SER A 95 -5.29 7.63 -6.18
CA SER A 95 -5.33 8.82 -7.03
C SER A 95 -3.93 9.35 -7.30
N GLY A 96 -3.64 9.71 -8.55
CA GLY A 96 -2.44 10.45 -8.93
C GLY A 96 -2.58 11.95 -8.65
N ASP A 97 -1.45 12.63 -8.45
CA ASP A 97 -1.42 14.09 -8.31
C ASP A 97 -1.38 14.74 -9.70
N LEU A 98 -2.25 15.73 -9.96
CA LEU A 98 -2.31 16.47 -11.24
C LEU A 98 -1.50 17.78 -11.21
N THR A 99 -0.68 17.94 -10.18
CA THR A 99 0.19 19.11 -9.98
C THR A 99 1.45 18.70 -9.25
N SER A 100 2.56 19.36 -9.58
CA SER A 100 3.85 19.16 -8.93
C SER A 100 3.91 19.76 -7.52
N ASN A 101 3.00 20.68 -7.18
CA ASN A 101 2.94 21.33 -5.88
C ASN A 101 2.18 20.46 -4.86
N ILE A 102 2.90 19.98 -3.84
CA ILE A 102 2.41 19.04 -2.82
C ILE A 102 1.21 19.60 -2.03
N ASN A 103 1.19 20.91 -1.75
CA ASN A 103 0.10 21.51 -0.99
C ASN A 103 -1.13 21.73 -1.88
N GLU A 104 -0.93 22.04 -3.16
CA GLU A 104 -2.03 22.13 -4.12
C GLU A 104 -2.64 20.77 -4.44
N SER A 105 -1.87 19.69 -4.44
CA SER A 105 -2.38 18.33 -4.72
C SER A 105 -3.34 17.80 -3.64
N LEU A 106 -3.60 18.58 -2.60
CA LEU A 106 -4.67 18.37 -1.61
C LEU A 106 -6.02 18.99 -2.02
N LYS A 107 -6.03 19.96 -2.94
CA LYS A 107 -7.23 20.67 -3.38
C LYS A 107 -8.01 19.84 -4.42
N LYS A 108 -9.34 19.91 -4.38
CA LYS A 108 -10.21 19.26 -5.36
C LYS A 108 -9.84 19.73 -6.78
N GLY A 109 -9.77 18.79 -7.73
CA GLY A 109 -9.37 19.07 -9.11
C GLY A 109 -7.85 19.11 -9.35
N LYS A 110 -7.03 18.88 -8.31
CA LYS A 110 -5.56 18.78 -8.41
C LYS A 110 -5.04 17.35 -8.19
N PHE A 111 -5.94 16.38 -8.24
CA PHE A 111 -5.66 14.94 -8.17
C PHE A 111 -6.77 14.20 -8.92
N GLU A 112 -6.49 12.98 -9.38
CA GLU A 112 -7.46 12.15 -10.11
C GLU A 112 -8.69 11.80 -9.26
N LEU A 113 -9.84 11.65 -9.91
CA LEU A 113 -11.05 11.15 -9.25
C LEU A 113 -11.02 9.61 -9.22
N GLY A 114 -11.75 8.99 -8.29
CA GLY A 114 -11.86 7.53 -8.17
C GLY A 114 -11.15 6.91 -6.97
N GLY A 115 -10.22 7.65 -6.34
CA GLY A 115 -9.61 7.23 -5.08
C GLY A 115 -10.45 7.56 -3.85
N ILE A 116 -9.96 7.09 -2.70
CA ILE A 116 -10.60 7.26 -1.39
C ILE A 116 -9.67 7.95 -0.40
N ILE A 117 -10.22 8.51 0.67
CA ILE A 117 -9.45 9.09 1.78
C ILE A 117 -9.90 8.40 3.07
N LEU A 118 -8.96 7.80 3.79
CA LEU A 118 -9.19 7.17 5.08
C LEU A 118 -8.45 7.93 6.19
N ASN A 119 -9.05 7.96 7.39
CA ASN A 119 -8.31 8.35 8.59
C ASN A 119 -7.38 7.21 9.00
N ALA A 120 -6.22 7.55 9.55
CA ALA A 120 -5.23 6.63 10.08
C ALA A 120 -4.87 7.07 11.49
N LYS A 121 -4.83 6.13 12.43
CA LYS A 121 -4.47 6.38 13.83
C LYS A 121 -3.63 5.23 14.38
N LYS A 122 -2.92 5.47 15.49
CA LYS A 122 -2.10 4.45 16.17
C LYS A 122 -2.83 3.10 16.25
N GLY A 123 -2.13 2.03 15.85
CA GLY A 123 -2.64 0.66 15.88
C GLY A 123 -3.36 0.21 14.60
N ASP A 124 -3.69 1.12 13.68
CA ASP A 124 -4.21 0.76 12.35
C ASP A 124 -3.09 0.20 11.46
N ILE A 125 -3.42 -0.84 10.68
CA ILE A 125 -2.53 -1.43 9.69
C ILE A 125 -3.20 -1.41 8.31
N PHE A 126 -2.46 -0.98 7.30
CA PHE A 126 -2.89 -0.93 5.91
C PHE A 126 -2.08 -1.92 5.09
N LEU A 127 -2.75 -2.80 4.36
CA LEU A 127 -2.14 -3.73 3.42
C LEU A 127 -2.57 -3.36 2.01
N LEU A 128 -1.61 -2.81 1.27
CA LEU A 128 -1.78 -2.25 -0.06
C LEU A 128 -1.32 -3.27 -1.09
N PRO A 129 -2.12 -3.50 -2.14
CA PRO A 129 -1.64 -4.28 -3.25
C PRO A 129 -0.74 -3.45 -4.18
N ALA A 130 0.08 -4.14 -4.99
CA ALA A 130 0.97 -3.50 -5.94
C ALA A 130 0.18 -2.57 -6.87
N GLY A 131 0.69 -1.38 -7.16
CA GLY A 131 0.00 -0.42 -8.00
C GLY A 131 -1.05 0.45 -7.33
N LEU A 132 -1.47 0.16 -6.09
CA LEU A 132 -2.34 1.06 -5.36
C LEU A 132 -1.55 2.31 -4.94
N SER A 133 -1.88 3.47 -5.50
CA SER A 133 -1.23 4.70 -5.05
C SER A 133 -1.66 5.08 -3.66
N HIS A 134 -0.77 5.74 -2.94
CA HIS A 134 -1.09 6.28 -1.65
C HIS A 134 -0.30 7.57 -1.36
N LYS A 135 -0.87 8.42 -0.50
CA LYS A 135 -0.14 9.51 0.17
C LYS A 135 -0.72 9.85 1.52
N THR A 136 0.17 10.24 2.43
CA THR A 136 -0.15 10.66 3.80
C THR A 136 -0.21 12.18 3.84
N PHE A 137 -1.23 12.73 4.50
CA PHE A 137 -1.37 14.17 4.68
C PHE A 137 -2.15 14.53 5.95
N ASN A 138 -2.07 15.80 6.37
CA ASN A 138 -2.76 16.33 7.54
C ASN A 138 -2.42 15.55 8.82
N THR A 139 -1.11 15.40 9.06
CA THR A 139 -0.55 14.66 10.20
C THR A 139 -0.74 15.42 11.52
N LYS A 140 -1.00 14.67 12.58
CA LYS A 140 -1.23 15.17 13.93
C LYS A 140 -0.49 14.31 14.96
N PRO A 141 0.36 14.89 15.82
CA PRO A 141 0.81 16.28 15.76
C PRO A 141 1.64 16.52 14.50
N LEU A 142 1.59 17.75 13.97
CA LEU A 142 2.37 18.15 12.81
C LEU A 142 3.85 18.21 13.20
N ASN A 143 4.71 17.57 12.40
CA ASN A 143 6.16 17.66 12.56
C ASN A 143 6.85 17.65 11.18
N SER A 144 8.17 17.66 11.13
CA SER A 144 8.95 17.51 9.90
C SER A 144 9.09 16.04 9.49
N PHE A 145 9.32 15.82 8.20
CA PHE A 145 9.62 14.49 7.69
C PHE A 145 10.98 14.02 8.21
N LYS A 146 11.06 12.78 8.71
CA LYS A 146 12.30 12.21 9.25
C LYS A 146 12.37 10.70 9.02
N LEU A 147 13.50 10.22 8.50
CA LEU A 147 13.86 8.81 8.49
C LEU A 147 14.23 8.39 9.92
N LEU A 148 13.47 7.46 10.47
CA LEU A 148 13.69 6.89 11.79
C LEU A 148 14.21 5.44 11.74
N THR A 149 14.30 4.85 10.55
CA THR A 149 14.84 3.50 10.35
C THR A 149 16.24 3.39 10.97
N PRO A 150 16.46 2.44 11.91
CA PRO A 150 17.77 2.27 12.51
C PRO A 150 18.87 2.02 11.47
N ASN A 151 20.04 2.60 11.70
CA ASN A 151 21.22 2.57 10.81
C ASN A 151 21.06 3.31 9.47
N GLY A 152 19.93 4.00 9.23
CA GLY A 152 19.67 4.68 7.96
C GLY A 152 19.63 3.72 6.76
N THR A 153 19.65 2.42 7.01
CA THR A 153 19.71 1.41 5.98
C THR A 153 18.35 1.27 5.35
N LYS A 154 18.34 1.00 4.04
CA LYS A 154 17.07 0.70 3.40
C LYS A 154 16.42 -0.49 4.08
N THR A 155 17.11 -1.51 4.63
CA THR A 155 16.50 -2.71 5.28
C THR A 155 16.72 -2.75 6.79
N MET A 156 15.70 -3.15 7.56
CA MET A 156 15.85 -3.39 8.99
C MET A 156 16.32 -4.83 9.25
N THR A 157 17.46 -4.98 9.92
CA THR A 157 18.02 -6.29 10.30
C THR A 157 17.68 -6.62 11.76
N LEU A 158 18.06 -7.82 12.22
CA LEU A 158 17.95 -8.19 13.64
C LEU A 158 18.79 -7.25 14.54
N GLU A 159 19.84 -6.64 14.00
CA GLU A 159 20.59 -5.59 14.68
C GLU A 159 19.79 -4.28 14.78
N SER A 160 19.04 -3.92 13.73
CA SER A 160 18.07 -2.81 13.78
C SER A 160 17.02 -3.03 14.87
N LYS A 161 16.61 -4.28 15.16
CA LYS A 161 15.66 -4.60 16.23
C LYS A 161 16.15 -4.16 17.62
N LYS A 162 17.45 -4.26 17.90
CA LYS A 162 18.00 -3.80 19.20
C LYS A 162 17.84 -2.29 19.36
N LYS A 163 17.98 -1.55 18.26
CA LYS A 163 17.80 -0.09 18.20
C LYS A 163 16.34 0.35 18.11
N LEU A 164 15.39 -0.54 17.80
CA LEU A 164 13.95 -0.24 17.91
C LEU A 164 13.56 0.09 19.35
N LYS A 165 14.24 -0.51 20.34
CA LYS A 165 14.07 -0.16 21.75
C LYS A 165 14.54 1.26 22.06
N GLU A 166 15.50 1.81 21.32
CA GLU A 166 15.94 3.20 21.47
C GLU A 166 14.94 4.18 20.82
N ILE A 167 14.26 3.77 19.74
CA ILE A 167 13.13 4.54 19.15
C ILE A 167 11.98 4.70 20.16
N LYS A 168 11.83 3.76 21.12
CA LYS A 168 10.86 3.82 22.23
C LYS A 168 11.01 5.10 23.07
N GLU A 169 12.24 5.56 23.29
CA GLU A 169 12.54 6.74 24.11
C GLU A 169 12.46 8.05 23.30
N ILE A 170 12.63 7.99 21.98
CA ILE A 170 12.65 9.19 21.12
C ILE A 170 11.24 9.74 20.83
N ASN A 171 10.18 8.92 20.93
CA ASN A 171 8.94 9.18 20.17
C ASN A 171 7.60 9.03 20.91
N LYS A 172 7.54 9.13 22.25
CA LYS A 172 6.22 9.12 22.91
C LYS A 172 5.32 10.32 22.56
N GLU A 173 5.82 11.42 21.95
CA GLU A 173 4.99 12.64 21.77
C GLU A 173 5.13 13.46 20.46
N LYS A 174 5.94 13.09 19.45
CA LYS A 174 6.35 14.11 18.45
C LYS A 174 5.91 13.94 17.00
N GLY A 175 5.04 13.02 16.61
CA GLY A 175 4.53 13.05 15.23
C GLY A 175 3.66 11.88 14.81
N PHE A 176 3.19 11.94 13.56
CA PHE A 176 2.63 10.79 12.87
C PHE A 176 3.76 9.91 12.34
N ILE A 177 3.89 8.72 12.91
CA ILE A 177 4.95 7.77 12.58
C ILE A 177 4.34 6.49 12.06
N MET A 178 4.87 5.99 10.96
CA MET A 178 4.52 4.66 10.46
C MET A 178 5.77 3.80 10.30
N MET A 179 5.53 2.50 10.32
CA MET A 179 6.50 1.48 9.98
C MET A 179 5.93 0.63 8.86
N GLY A 180 6.75 0.29 7.87
CA GLY A 180 6.29 -0.52 6.76
C GLY A 180 7.27 -1.60 6.32
N GLY A 181 6.74 -2.51 5.53
CA GLY A 181 7.41 -3.70 5.06
C GLY A 181 6.84 -4.22 3.75
N TYR A 182 7.57 -5.15 3.16
CA TYR A 182 7.24 -5.75 1.87
C TYR A 182 7.40 -7.27 1.95
N PRO A 183 6.65 -8.04 1.15
CA PRO A 183 6.78 -9.49 1.16
C PRO A 183 8.18 -9.90 0.69
N PHE A 184 8.70 -10.99 1.26
CA PHE A 184 9.96 -11.56 0.79
C PHE A 184 9.87 -11.95 -0.69
N ASN A 185 10.99 -11.81 -1.41
CA ASN A 185 11.12 -12.08 -2.85
C ASN A 185 10.42 -11.08 -3.79
N PHE A 186 9.89 -9.96 -3.28
CA PHE A 186 9.41 -8.84 -4.10
C PHE A 186 10.44 -7.72 -4.15
N LEU A 187 10.35 -6.86 -5.16
CA LEU A 187 11.31 -5.77 -5.40
C LEU A 187 10.66 -4.41 -5.08
N PRO A 188 10.76 -3.88 -3.86
CA PRO A 188 10.06 -2.64 -3.48
C PRO A 188 10.77 -1.36 -3.95
N GLY A 189 11.99 -1.47 -4.49
CA GLY A 189 12.87 -0.33 -4.77
C GLY A 189 12.42 0.61 -5.89
N LYS A 190 11.36 0.27 -6.62
CA LYS A 190 10.78 1.13 -7.65
C LYS A 190 9.56 1.85 -7.06
N PHE A 191 9.57 3.17 -7.14
CA PHE A 191 8.43 4.04 -6.84
C PHE A 191 7.99 4.69 -8.14
N SER A 192 6.68 4.76 -8.37
CA SER A 192 6.10 5.42 -9.54
C SER A 192 5.07 6.46 -9.09
N VAL A 193 4.97 7.56 -9.83
CA VAL A 193 4.06 8.68 -9.52
C VAL A 193 2.88 8.77 -10.49
N GLY A 194 2.84 7.89 -11.49
CA GLY A 194 1.79 7.81 -12.50
C GLY A 194 2.20 8.49 -13.81
N GLY A 195 1.63 7.99 -14.91
CA GLY A 195 1.95 8.44 -16.27
C GLY A 195 2.95 7.56 -17.03
N GLU A 196 3.55 6.57 -16.37
CA GLU A 196 4.19 5.45 -17.03
C GLU A 196 3.09 4.62 -17.73
N GLY A 197 2.97 4.74 -19.06
CA GLY A 197 1.76 4.40 -19.83
C GLY A 197 1.09 3.04 -19.59
N ALA A 198 -0.15 2.89 -20.07
CA ALA A 198 -1.06 1.77 -19.78
C ALA A 198 -0.52 0.35 -20.07
N LEU A 199 0.48 0.18 -20.94
CA LEU A 199 1.15 -1.11 -21.15
C LEU A 199 1.93 -1.60 -19.91
N GLU A 200 2.27 -0.71 -18.98
CA GLU A 200 2.88 -1.05 -17.70
C GLU A 200 1.85 -1.50 -16.65
N PHE A 201 0.56 -1.16 -16.80
CA PHE A 201 -0.46 -1.52 -15.80
C PHE A 201 -0.68 -3.03 -15.74
N SER A 202 -0.67 -3.71 -16.89
CA SER A 202 -0.80 -5.16 -16.96
C SER A 202 0.32 -5.88 -16.19
N LYS A 203 1.55 -5.35 -16.23
CA LYS A 203 2.68 -5.88 -15.45
C LYS A 203 2.44 -5.70 -13.96
N VAL A 204 1.93 -4.53 -13.55
CA VAL A 204 1.57 -4.27 -12.14
C VAL A 204 0.44 -5.18 -11.67
N TRP A 205 -0.55 -5.45 -12.52
CA TRP A 205 -1.65 -6.37 -12.22
C TRP A 205 -1.23 -7.83 -12.21
N SER A 206 -0.14 -8.19 -12.89
CA SER A 206 0.43 -9.55 -12.85
C SER A 206 1.27 -9.85 -11.60
N ILE A 207 1.47 -8.88 -10.71
CA ILE A 207 2.25 -9.11 -9.48
C ILE A 207 1.55 -10.16 -8.62
N PRO A 208 2.22 -11.29 -8.32
CA PRO A 208 1.59 -12.43 -7.67
C PRO A 208 1.27 -12.12 -6.22
N LYS A 209 0.19 -12.71 -5.72
CA LYS A 209 -0.19 -12.64 -4.31
C LYS A 209 0.94 -13.25 -3.43
N PRO A 210 1.26 -12.65 -2.27
CA PRO A 210 2.12 -13.25 -1.26
C PRO A 210 1.56 -14.58 -0.71
N ASN A 211 2.43 -15.43 -0.19
CA ASN A 211 2.02 -16.71 0.42
C ASN A 211 1.22 -16.52 1.72
N PHE A 212 1.59 -15.50 2.50
CA PHE A 212 1.06 -15.25 3.83
C PHE A 212 0.56 -13.81 3.94
N ASP A 213 -0.54 -13.65 4.67
CA ASP A 213 -0.93 -12.35 5.18
C ASP A 213 0.13 -11.83 6.17
N PRO A 214 0.56 -10.57 6.10
CA PRO A 214 1.59 -10.04 6.99
C PRO A 214 1.19 -10.07 8.45
N ILE A 215 -0.11 -10.08 8.76
CA ILE A 215 -0.66 -9.99 10.11
C ILE A 215 -1.21 -11.33 10.58
N LEU A 216 -2.06 -11.94 9.75
CA LEU A 216 -2.83 -13.13 10.10
C LEU A 216 -2.22 -14.42 9.52
N GLY A 217 -1.06 -14.35 8.86
CA GLY A 217 -0.37 -15.50 8.28
C GLY A 217 -1.25 -16.28 7.30
N ASN A 218 -1.53 -17.54 7.63
CA ASN A 218 -2.38 -18.43 6.82
C ASN A 218 -3.88 -18.33 7.10
N SER A 219 -4.32 -17.42 7.97
CA SER A 219 -5.73 -17.31 8.33
C SER A 219 -6.63 -17.03 7.13
N ILE A 220 -7.80 -17.66 7.12
CA ILE A 220 -8.87 -17.41 6.15
C ILE A 220 -9.56 -16.05 6.36
N LEU A 221 -9.17 -15.28 7.37
CA LEU A 221 -9.72 -13.94 7.62
C LEU A 221 -8.88 -12.84 6.95
N GLY A 222 -7.67 -13.15 6.49
CA GLY A 222 -6.72 -12.17 5.93
C GLY A 222 -6.59 -12.25 4.41
N LEU A 223 -5.47 -11.72 3.91
CA LEU A 223 -5.09 -11.67 2.48
C LEU A 223 -5.36 -12.97 1.73
N ASN A 224 -5.08 -14.13 2.31
CA ASN A 224 -5.26 -15.42 1.62
C ASN A 224 -6.72 -15.72 1.23
N TYR A 225 -7.69 -15.08 1.90
CA TYR A 225 -9.10 -15.17 1.55
C TYR A 225 -9.63 -13.89 0.91
N LEU A 226 -9.21 -12.73 1.39
CA LEU A 226 -9.70 -11.43 0.92
C LEU A 226 -9.14 -11.07 -0.46
N TRP A 227 -7.95 -11.56 -0.82
CA TRP A 227 -7.40 -11.53 -2.18
C TRP A 227 -7.65 -12.87 -2.89
N LYS A 228 -8.89 -13.34 -2.83
CA LYS A 228 -9.33 -14.43 -3.70
C LYS A 228 -9.70 -13.86 -5.05
N GLY A 229 -9.00 -14.31 -6.09
CA GLY A 229 -9.40 -14.02 -7.44
C GLY A 229 -10.77 -14.62 -7.73
N ASN A 230 -11.72 -13.79 -8.18
CA ASN A 230 -12.22 -14.07 -9.52
C ASN A 230 -10.99 -13.97 -10.44
N ASN A 231 -10.88 -14.77 -11.49
CA ASN A 231 -9.82 -14.65 -12.50
C ASN A 231 -9.87 -13.29 -13.25
N ALA A 232 -9.86 -12.17 -12.54
CA ALA A 232 -9.95 -10.79 -13.02
C ALA A 232 -8.56 -10.34 -13.46
N PHE A 233 -7.94 -11.13 -14.34
CA PHE A 233 -7.26 -10.51 -15.45
C PHE A 233 -8.35 -9.75 -16.24
N PRO A 234 -8.11 -8.53 -16.72
CA PRO A 234 -8.88 -8.05 -17.85
C PRO A 234 -8.68 -9.11 -18.94
N ILE A 235 -9.73 -9.86 -19.28
CA ILE A 235 -9.70 -10.73 -20.45
C ILE A 235 -9.51 -9.78 -21.64
N THR A 236 -8.27 -9.68 -22.12
CA THR A 236 -8.03 -9.12 -23.43
C THR A 236 -8.68 -10.12 -24.38
N ASN A 237 -9.73 -9.69 -25.09
CA ASN A 237 -10.41 -10.51 -26.09
C ASN A 237 -9.46 -10.76 -27.28
N THR A 238 -8.47 -11.62 -27.08
CA THR A 238 -7.75 -12.28 -28.17
C THR A 238 -8.28 -13.70 -28.18
N LYS A 239 -9.38 -13.90 -28.93
CA LYS A 239 -9.98 -15.21 -29.16
C LYS A 239 -8.90 -16.19 -29.63
N ILE A 240 -8.59 -17.19 -28.81
CA ILE A 240 -8.13 -18.48 -29.29
C ILE A 240 -9.28 -19.43 -28.99
N ASN A 241 -9.96 -19.84 -30.05
CA ASN A 241 -11.00 -20.86 -30.01
C ASN A 241 -10.39 -22.12 -29.40
N ASN A 242 -11.01 -22.66 -28.36
CA ASN A 242 -11.21 -24.09 -28.20
C ASN A 242 -12.36 -24.33 -27.22
N GLU A 243 -13.27 -25.20 -27.64
CA GLU A 243 -14.57 -25.47 -27.05
C GLU A 243 -14.47 -26.40 -25.83
N ASN A 244 -15.50 -26.29 -24.99
CA ASN A 244 -15.96 -27.24 -23.96
C ASN A 244 -15.20 -27.26 -22.63
N GLU A 245 -15.84 -26.74 -21.57
CA GLU A 245 -16.36 -27.57 -20.48
C GLU A 245 -17.27 -26.77 -19.54
N ASN A 246 -18.36 -27.43 -19.11
CA ASN A 246 -19.48 -26.88 -18.36
C ASN A 246 -19.17 -26.85 -16.86
N GLU A 247 -19.10 -25.66 -16.24
CA GLU A 247 -19.32 -25.50 -14.80
C GLU A 247 -20.21 -24.28 -14.53
N THR A 248 -21.23 -24.48 -13.70
CA THR A 248 -22.27 -23.53 -13.35
C THR A 248 -21.72 -22.35 -12.56
N LEU A 249 -21.60 -21.19 -13.22
CA LEU A 249 -21.21 -19.89 -12.65
C LEU A 249 -22.30 -19.31 -11.73
N PRO A 250 -21.93 -18.61 -10.63
CA PRO A 250 -22.84 -17.78 -9.85
C PRO A 250 -23.45 -16.65 -10.71
N LYS A 251 -24.70 -16.30 -10.40
CA LYS A 251 -25.64 -15.62 -11.30
C LYS A 251 -25.50 -14.10 -11.49
N ASP A 252 -24.46 -13.44 -10.99
CA ASP A 252 -24.32 -11.98 -11.17
C ASP A 252 -22.94 -11.61 -11.73
N LYS A 253 -22.88 -11.35 -13.04
CA LYS A 253 -21.76 -10.68 -13.71
C LYS A 253 -21.75 -9.20 -13.33
N LEU A 254 -20.66 -8.71 -12.76
CA LEU A 254 -20.36 -7.27 -12.77
C LEU A 254 -19.57 -6.97 -14.04
N ASP A 255 -20.22 -6.30 -14.98
CA ASP A 255 -19.63 -5.81 -16.23
C ASP A 255 -18.69 -4.63 -15.95
N TYR A 256 -17.39 -4.88 -15.84
CA TYR A 256 -16.36 -3.83 -15.95
C TYR A 256 -15.40 -4.15 -17.09
N LEU A 257 -15.79 -3.76 -18.30
CA LEU A 257 -14.86 -3.45 -19.39
C LEU A 257 -14.25 -2.08 -19.08
N ILE A 258 -12.99 -2.04 -18.67
CA ILE A 258 -12.23 -0.78 -18.63
C ILE A 258 -11.90 -0.43 -20.09
N PRO A 259 -12.43 0.67 -20.67
CA PRO A 259 -12.05 1.05 -22.02
C PRO A 259 -10.56 1.40 -22.01
N PHE A 260 -9.78 0.70 -22.84
CA PHE A 260 -8.44 1.12 -23.19
C PHE A 260 -8.51 2.56 -23.75
N PRO A 261 -7.56 3.45 -23.42
CA PRO A 261 -7.57 4.80 -23.95
C PRO A 261 -7.52 4.76 -25.48
N GLU A 262 -8.40 5.53 -26.14
CA GLU A 262 -8.48 5.63 -27.59
C GLU A 262 -7.13 6.03 -28.20
N ILE A 263 -6.80 5.41 -29.34
CA ILE A 263 -5.65 5.78 -30.17
C ILE A 263 -5.80 7.27 -30.53
N ASN A 264 -4.79 8.07 -30.15
CA ASN A 264 -4.69 9.54 -30.28
C ASN A 264 -5.28 10.40 -29.13
N SER A 265 -5.59 9.84 -27.95
CA SER A 265 -5.80 10.69 -26.78
C SER A 265 -4.46 11.27 -26.27
N TRP A 266 -4.47 12.48 -25.71
CA TRP A 266 -3.32 13.18 -25.08
C TRP A 266 -2.57 12.37 -24.00
N ARG A 267 -3.03 11.15 -23.69
CA ARG A 267 -2.45 10.18 -22.75
C ARG A 267 -1.20 9.44 -23.29
N ALA A 268 -0.68 9.80 -24.47
CA ALA A 268 0.52 9.21 -25.07
C ALA A 268 1.83 10.00 -24.85
N ASP A 269 1.76 11.24 -24.34
CA ASP A 269 2.92 12.16 -24.31
C ASP A 269 3.51 12.36 -22.91
N LEU A 270 4.00 11.29 -22.28
CA LEU A 270 4.94 11.39 -21.16
C LEU A 270 6.30 10.79 -21.52
N VAL A 271 6.81 11.22 -22.68
CA VAL A 271 8.22 11.11 -23.05
C VAL A 271 8.96 12.31 -22.45
N ASN A 272 9.27 12.28 -21.16
CA ASN A 272 10.37 13.04 -20.54
C ASN A 272 10.47 12.76 -19.03
N ILE A 273 10.79 11.51 -18.68
CA ILE A 273 11.20 11.11 -17.32
C ILE A 273 12.65 11.55 -17.02
N ASP A 274 13.44 11.91 -18.03
CA ASP A 274 14.86 12.27 -17.90
C ASP A 274 15.13 13.53 -17.05
N SER A 275 14.09 14.28 -16.64
CA SER A 275 14.25 15.43 -15.71
C SER A 275 13.96 15.11 -14.24
N LEU A 276 13.63 13.87 -13.88
CA LEU A 276 13.28 13.49 -12.49
C LEU A 276 14.45 12.86 -11.71
N GLU A 277 15.53 12.45 -12.37
CA GLU A 277 16.69 11.82 -11.70
C GLU A 277 17.70 12.81 -11.08
N GLU A 278 17.58 14.12 -11.31
CA GLU A 278 18.54 15.11 -10.79
C GLU A 278 18.14 15.81 -9.47
N LYS A 279 16.99 15.47 -8.87
CA LYS A 279 16.50 16.17 -7.64
C LYS A 279 15.89 15.28 -6.55
N ILE A 280 16.45 14.09 -6.35
CA ILE A 280 16.36 13.34 -5.08
C ILE A 280 17.79 13.00 -4.66
#